data_AF-A0A1W0X008-F1
#
_entry.id   AF-A0A1W0X008-F1
#
_cell.length_a   1.000
_cell.length_b   1.000
_cell.length_c   1.000
_cell.angle_alpha   90.00
_cell.angle_beta   90.00
_cell.angle_gamma   90.00
#
_symmetry.space_group_name_H-M   'P 1'
#
loop_
_entity.id
_entity.type
_entity.pdbx_description
1 polymer ?
#
loop_
_entity_poly.entity_id
_entity_poly.type
_entity_poly.pdbx_seq_one_letter_code
_entity_poly.pdbx_strand_id
1 'polypeptide(L)'
;MLAQCYDVATLLSQQNCLSLRIQKIKTSRFKGGTFDIPLPRLDEQSFCPTLSVLSLLKASQLMPPKSSLLSTINNGSRQPYTAQMFSTTLKHLLKTAGYEPQHFSIHSFRRGAATFAAAAGIS
;
A
#
# COMPACT_ATOMS: atom_id res chain seq x y z
N MET A 1 -17.90 9.38 9.16
CA MET A 1 -16.97 8.66 8.25
C MET A 1 -16.12 9.72 7.59
N LEU A 2 -14.80 9.72 7.83
CA LEU A 2 -13.89 10.64 7.15
C LEU A 2 -13.30 9.91 5.93
N ALA A 3 -13.51 10.49 4.74
CA ALA A 3 -12.96 9.98 3.49
C ALA A 3 -11.92 10.97 2.96
N GLN A 4 -10.68 10.52 2.78
CA GLN A 4 -9.64 11.28 2.10
C GLN A 4 -9.43 10.69 0.71
N CYS A 5 -9.86 11.41 -0.31
CA CYS A 5 -9.73 10.98 -1.70
C CYS A 5 -8.35 11.32 -2.23
N TYR A 6 -7.63 10.32 -2.73
CA TYR A 6 -6.40 10.48 -3.49
C TYR A 6 -6.66 9.97 -4.93
N ASP A 7 -5.83 10.41 -5.88
CA ASP A 7 -6.00 10.21 -7.33
C ASP A 7 -6.55 8.82 -7.74
N VAL A 8 -6.01 7.75 -7.16
CA VAL A 8 -6.42 6.37 -7.47
C VAL A 8 -6.89 5.56 -6.25
N ALA A 9 -6.89 6.16 -5.06
CA ALA A 9 -7.21 5.49 -3.81
C ALA A 9 -7.93 6.43 -2.84
N THR A 10 -8.99 5.97 -2.18
CA THR A 10 -9.63 6.73 -1.10
C THR A 10 -9.33 6.05 0.23
N LEU A 11 -8.87 6.80 1.23
CA LEU A 11 -8.78 6.30 2.59
C LEU A 11 -10.09 6.55 3.32
N LEU A 12 -10.69 5.48 3.85
CA LEU A 12 -11.90 5.54 4.65
C LEU A 12 -11.54 5.26 6.11
N SER A 13 -11.95 6.14 7.03
CA SER A 13 -11.79 5.92 8.46
C SER A 13 -13.15 5.82 9.15
N GLN A 14 -13.36 4.72 9.87
CA GLN A 14 -14.52 4.47 10.74
C GLN A 14 -14.07 3.83 12.06
N GLN A 15 -14.30 4.52 13.18
CA GLN A 15 -14.25 3.99 14.56
C GLN A 15 -13.18 2.88 14.80
N ASN A 16 -11.92 3.18 14.49
CA ASN A 16 -10.71 2.33 14.65
C ASN A 16 -10.35 1.39 13.48
N CYS A 17 -11.08 1.42 12.37
CA CYS A 17 -10.74 0.74 11.12
C CYS A 17 -10.31 1.75 10.04
N LEU A 18 -9.28 1.40 9.28
CA LEU A 18 -8.80 2.15 8.12
C LEU A 18 -8.96 1.26 6.89
N SER A 19 -9.60 1.73 5.84
CA SER A 19 -9.78 0.98 4.60
C SER A 19 -9.22 1.74 3.41
N LEU A 20 -8.54 1.02 2.52
CA LEU A 20 -8.07 1.49 1.22
C LEU A 20 -9.11 1.15 0.15
N ARG A 21 -9.77 2.17 -0.36
CA ARG A 21 -10.72 2.06 -1.46
C ARG A 21 -9.99 2.23 -2.80
N ILE A 22 -9.99 1.21 -3.65
CA ILE A 22 -9.32 1.19 -4.96
C ILE A 22 -10.38 1.24 -6.08
N GLN A 23 -10.24 2.17 -7.02
CA GLN A 23 -11.24 2.44 -8.06
C GLN A 23 -11.04 1.65 -9.36
N LYS A 24 -9.83 1.19 -9.69
CA LYS A 24 -9.54 0.56 -11.00
C LYS A 24 -8.43 -0.48 -10.90
N ILE A 25 -8.71 -1.70 -11.37
CA ILE A 25 -7.73 -2.79 -11.48
C ILE A 25 -7.65 -3.21 -12.95
N LYS A 26 -6.43 -3.42 -13.46
CA LYS A 26 -6.13 -3.72 -14.89
C LYS A 26 -6.87 -4.95 -15.43
N THR A 27 -7.34 -5.85 -14.56
CA THR A 27 -8.08 -7.07 -14.88
C THR A 27 -9.53 -7.00 -14.35
N SER A 28 -10.25 -5.94 -14.67
CA SER A 28 -11.66 -5.81 -14.28
C SER A 28 -12.56 -6.65 -15.19
N ARG A 29 -12.56 -7.98 -15.02
CA ARG A 29 -13.74 -8.78 -15.40
C ARG A 29 -14.95 -8.42 -14.52
N PHE A 30 -14.70 -7.81 -13.36
CA PHE A 30 -15.67 -7.12 -12.53
C PHE A 30 -15.92 -5.71 -13.09
N LYS A 31 -17.05 -5.52 -13.78
CA LYS A 31 -17.50 -4.24 -14.35
C LYS A 31 -17.38 -3.09 -13.31
N GLY A 32 -16.42 -2.19 -13.48
CA GLY A 32 -16.39 -0.86 -12.84
C GLY A 32 -16.47 -0.81 -11.30
N GLY A 33 -16.18 -1.92 -10.60
CA GLY A 33 -16.31 -1.99 -9.15
C GLY A 33 -15.21 -1.24 -8.41
N THR A 34 -15.62 -0.53 -7.36
CA THR A 34 -14.72 -0.01 -6.33
C THR A 34 -14.52 -1.09 -5.26
N PHE A 35 -13.29 -1.32 -4.81
CA PHE A 35 -12.95 -2.34 -3.82
C PHE A 35 -12.40 -1.72 -2.56
N ASP A 36 -12.96 -2.08 -1.40
CA ASP A 36 -12.45 -1.65 -0.11
C ASP A 36 -11.57 -2.75 0.49
N ILE A 37 -10.29 -2.44 0.69
CA ILE A 37 -9.32 -3.31 1.35
C ILE A 37 -9.18 -2.82 2.80
N PRO A 38 -9.72 -3.55 3.79
CA PRO A 38 -9.51 -3.18 5.19
C PRO A 38 -8.04 -3.35 5.57
N LEU A 39 -7.49 -2.37 6.28
CA LEU A 39 -6.16 -2.44 6.88
C LEU A 39 -6.32 -2.89 8.33
N PRO A 40 -5.85 -4.10 8.68
CA PRO A 40 -5.96 -4.60 10.04
C PRO A 40 -5.07 -3.77 10.97
N ARG A 41 -5.61 -3.41 12.13
CA ARG A 41 -4.80 -2.90 13.23
C ARG A 41 -4.22 -4.09 13.99
N LEU A 42 -2.89 -4.19 14.02
CA LEU A 42 -2.16 -5.22 14.74
C LEU A 42 -1.67 -4.68 16.08
N ASP A 43 -1.53 -5.58 17.07
CA ASP A 43 -0.95 -5.27 18.38
C ASP A 43 0.55 -4.94 18.26
N GLU A 44 1.25 -5.67 17.40
CA GLU A 44 2.65 -5.41 17.03
C GLU A 44 2.77 -4.14 16.19
N GLN A 45 3.23 -3.06 16.81
CA GLN A 45 3.24 -1.73 16.21
C GLN A 45 4.20 -1.61 15.02
N SER A 46 5.35 -2.31 15.05
CA SER A 46 6.40 -2.21 14.03
C SER A 46 5.99 -2.75 12.65
N PHE A 47 4.98 -3.63 12.60
CA PHE A 47 4.47 -4.22 11.36
C PHE A 47 3.00 -3.88 11.10
N CYS A 48 2.42 -2.95 11.87
CA CYS A 48 1.02 -2.60 11.76
C CYS A 48 0.76 -1.76 10.49
N PRO A 49 0.01 -2.26 9.49
CA PRO A 49 -0.22 -1.54 8.24
C PRO A 49 -1.03 -0.27 8.46
N THR A 50 -1.97 -0.27 9.41
CA THR A 50 -2.75 0.92 9.78
C THR A 50 -1.87 2.03 10.33
N LEU A 51 -0.97 1.71 11.27
CA LEU A 51 -0.05 2.71 11.83
C LEU A 51 0.97 3.19 10.78
N SER A 52 1.40 2.31 9.89
CA SER A 52 2.31 2.66 8.80
C SER A 52 1.70 3.67 7.84
N VAL A 53 0.44 3.46 7.42
CA VAL A 53 -0.28 4.42 6.57
C VAL A 53 -0.53 5.73 7.31
N LEU A 54 -0.96 5.71 8.57
CA LEU A 54 -1.14 6.94 9.34
C LEU A 54 0.15 7.74 9.50
N SER A 55 1.28 7.05 9.72
CA SER A 55 2.60 7.68 9.82
C SER A 55 3.02 8.29 8.49
N LEU A 56 2.79 7.58 7.38
CA LEU A 56 2.99 8.13 6.04
C LEU A 56 2.16 9.40 5.83
N LEU A 57 0.87 9.42 6.17
CA LEU A 57 0.01 10.59 6.02
C LEU A 57 0.52 11.79 6.83
N LYS A 58 0.96 11.56 8.08
CA LYS A 58 1.54 12.60 8.94
C LYS A 58 2.83 13.18 8.34
N ALA A 59 3.72 12.32 7.84
CA ALA A 59 5.01 12.74 7.30
C ALA A 59 4.87 13.41 5.92
N SER A 60 3.90 12.99 5.12
CA SER A 60 3.80 13.36 3.71
C SER A 60 3.09 14.69 3.46
N GLN A 61 2.50 15.36 4.46
CA GLN A 61 1.75 16.63 4.28
C GLN A 61 0.88 16.63 3.01
N LEU A 62 0.21 15.50 2.73
CA LEU A 62 -0.56 15.35 1.50
C LEU A 62 -1.73 16.35 1.51
N MET A 63 -1.98 16.96 0.35
CA MET A 63 -3.20 17.76 0.11
C MET A 63 -4.14 16.97 -0.82
N PRO A 64 -5.10 16.21 -0.27
CA PRO A 64 -6.22 15.70 -1.05
C PRO A 64 -6.97 16.83 -1.78
N PRO A 65 -7.56 16.62 -2.97
CA PRO A 65 -7.64 15.36 -3.71
C PRO A 65 -6.57 15.17 -4.80
N LYS A 66 -5.68 16.15 -5.00
CA LYS A 66 -4.77 16.20 -6.17
C LYS A 66 -3.47 15.40 -5.98
N SER A 67 -3.26 14.77 -4.82
CA SER A 67 -2.05 14.03 -4.52
C SER A 67 -2.27 12.52 -4.60
N SER A 68 -1.25 11.79 -5.06
CA SER A 68 -1.20 10.34 -4.91
C SER A 68 -0.92 9.98 -3.45
N LEU A 69 -1.64 9.00 -2.90
CA LEU A 69 -1.44 8.50 -1.54
C LEU A 69 0.03 8.09 -1.30
N LEU A 70 0.64 7.45 -2.31
CA LEU A 70 2.06 7.15 -2.34
C LEU A 70 2.75 8.14 -3.27
N SER A 71 3.55 9.04 -2.69
CA SER A 71 4.31 10.04 -3.42
C SER A 71 5.72 10.19 -2.85
N THR A 72 6.62 10.67 -3.69
CA THR A 72 7.98 11.08 -3.31
C THR A 72 8.19 12.55 -3.64
N ILE A 73 9.22 13.16 -3.06
CA ILE A 73 9.71 14.47 -3.45
C ILE A 73 10.97 14.25 -4.29
N ASN A 74 10.95 14.72 -5.54
CA ASN A 74 12.10 14.70 -6.43
C ASN A 74 12.30 16.10 -7.02
N ASN A 75 13.50 16.66 -6.87
CA ASN A 75 13.86 18.01 -7.31
C ASN A 75 12.85 19.09 -6.87
N GLY A 76 12.40 19.03 -5.61
CA GLY A 76 11.40 19.96 -5.06
C GLY A 76 9.96 19.75 -5.55
N SER A 77 9.73 18.84 -6.50
CA SER A 77 8.40 18.50 -7.01
C SER A 77 7.89 17.19 -6.43
N ARG A 78 6.59 17.13 -6.13
CA ARG A 78 5.95 15.90 -5.69
C ARG A 78 5.58 15.05 -6.90
N GLN A 79 6.01 13.79 -6.90
CA GLN A 79 5.75 12.85 -7.98
C GLN A 79 5.12 11.56 -7.42
N PRO A 80 4.22 10.88 -8.17
CA PRO A 80 3.70 9.58 -7.76
C PRO A 80 4.82 8.56 -7.56
N TYR A 81 4.69 7.73 -6.53
CA TYR A 81 5.64 6.66 -6.27
C TYR A 81 5.38 5.49 -7.23
N THR A 82 6.32 5.22 -8.13
CA THR A 82 6.11 4.28 -9.24
C THR A 82 6.45 2.83 -8.86
N ALA A 83 5.98 1.87 -9.66
CA ALA A 83 6.34 0.46 -9.48
C ALA A 83 7.86 0.21 -9.62
N GLN A 84 8.55 0.98 -10.48
CA GLN A 84 9.99 0.89 -10.62
C GLN A 84 10.70 1.39 -9.36
N MET A 85 10.24 2.51 -8.81
CA MET A 85 10.77 3.02 -7.54
C MET A 85 10.56 2.01 -6.41
N PHE A 86 9.36 1.43 -6.32
CA PHE A 86 9.07 0.36 -5.36
C PHE A 86 10.03 -0.82 -5.50
N SER A 87 10.25 -1.31 -6.73
CA SER A 87 11.18 -2.41 -7.01
C SER A 87 12.60 -2.08 -6.56
N THR A 88 13.08 -0.87 -6.86
CA THR A 88 14.41 -0.40 -6.44
C THR A 88 14.53 -0.31 -4.92
N THR A 89 13.56 0.31 -4.24
CA THR A 89 13.54 0.43 -2.78
C THR A 89 13.47 -0.95 -2.12
N LEU A 90 12.63 -1.85 -2.64
CA LEU A 90 12.52 -3.22 -2.14
C LEU A 90 13.86 -3.96 -2.22
N LYS A 91 14.52 -3.93 -3.39
CA LYS A 91 15.82 -4.59 -3.56
C LYS A 91 16.89 -4.03 -2.63
N HIS A 92 16.88 -2.71 -2.42
CA HIS A 92 17.80 -2.06 -1.49
C HIS A 92 17.56 -2.53 -0.05
N LEU A 93 16.30 -2.50 0.41
CA LEU A 93 15.94 -2.95 1.76
C LEU A 93 16.30 -4.43 2.01
N LEU A 94 16.03 -5.30 1.03
CA LEU A 94 16.39 -6.72 1.10
C LEU A 94 17.91 -6.90 1.26
N LYS A 95 18.70 -6.19 0.46
CA LYS A 95 20.16 -6.24 0.55
C LYS A 95 20.65 -5.78 1.92
N THR A 96 20.11 -4.67 2.43
CA THR A 96 20.47 -4.14 3.76
C THR A 96 20.09 -5.10 4.89
N ALA A 97 19.01 -5.88 4.71
CA ALA A 97 18.59 -6.91 5.65
C ALA A 97 19.33 -8.26 5.46
N GLY A 98 20.32 -8.35 4.57
CA GLY A 98 21.14 -9.55 4.36
C GLY A 98 20.51 -10.59 3.42
N TYR A 99 19.48 -10.23 2.64
CA TYR A 99 18.86 -11.11 1.67
C TYR A 99 19.38 -10.87 0.24
N GLU A 100 19.39 -11.93 -0.57
CA GLU A 100 19.74 -11.91 -1.99
C GLU A 100 18.59 -11.34 -2.86
N PRO A 101 18.66 -10.09 -3.36
CA PRO A 101 17.51 -9.44 -3.98
C PRO A 101 17.05 -10.07 -5.30
N GLN A 102 17.89 -10.86 -5.99
CA GLN A 102 17.51 -11.54 -7.23
C GLN A 102 16.36 -12.55 -7.05
N HIS A 103 16.12 -13.03 -5.82
CA HIS A 103 15.03 -13.97 -5.54
C HIS A 103 13.68 -13.28 -5.29
N PHE A 104 13.65 -11.94 -5.30
CA PHE A 104 12.47 -11.16 -4.99
C PHE A 104 12.03 -10.28 -6.16
N SER A 105 10.72 -10.18 -6.33
CA SER A 105 10.07 -9.31 -7.31
C SER A 105 8.94 -8.54 -6.64
N ILE A 106 8.38 -7.56 -7.36
CA ILE A 106 7.19 -6.82 -6.90
C ILE A 106 5.99 -7.75 -6.63
N HIS A 107 5.98 -8.96 -7.20
CA HIS A 107 4.92 -9.95 -7.00
C HIS A 107 5.18 -10.90 -5.83
N SER A 108 6.38 -10.87 -5.23
CA SER A 108 6.75 -11.78 -4.14
C SER A 108 5.84 -11.63 -2.93
N PHE A 109 5.46 -10.40 -2.55
CA PHE A 109 4.51 -10.17 -1.46
C PHE A 109 3.14 -10.80 -1.74
N ARG A 110 2.61 -10.63 -2.96
CA ARG A 110 1.32 -11.23 -3.33
C ARG A 110 1.36 -12.75 -3.29
N ARG A 111 2.44 -13.35 -3.81
CA ARG A 111 2.62 -14.81 -3.80
C ARG A 111 2.74 -15.34 -2.38
N GLY A 112 3.58 -14.71 -1.56
CA GLY A 112 3.77 -15.08 -0.15
C GLY A 112 2.47 -14.99 0.64
N ALA A 113 1.70 -13.91 0.48
CA ALA A 113 0.40 -13.75 1.11
C ALA A 113 -0.60 -14.84 0.69
N ALA A 114 -0.67 -15.18 -0.60
CA ALA A 114 -1.53 -16.25 -1.10
C ALA A 114 -1.12 -17.62 -0.54
N THR A 115 0.18 -17.92 -0.51
CA THR A 115 0.71 -19.16 0.07
C THR A 115 0.41 -19.25 1.56
N PHE A 116 0.57 -18.16 2.31
CA PHE A 116 0.25 -18.12 3.74
C PHE A 116 -1.26 -18.33 3.99
N ALA A 117 -2.13 -17.66 3.24
CA ALA A 117 -3.57 -17.83 3.34
C ALA A 117 -4.00 -19.27 3.04
N ALA A 118 -3.45 -19.88 1.98
CA ALA A 118 -3.71 -21.26 1.63
C ALA A 118 -3.24 -22.23 2.71
N ALA A 119 -2.05 -22.02 3.29
CA ALA A 119 -1.54 -22.82 4.41
C ALA A 119 -2.40 -22.69 5.68
N ALA A 120 -3.08 -21.55 5.85
CA ALA A 120 -4.04 -21.31 6.92
C ALA A 120 -5.47 -21.83 6.61
N GLY A 121 -5.69 -22.46 5.45
CA GLY A 121 -6.99 -23.02 5.06
C GLY A 121 -8.00 -21.98 4.54
N ILE A 122 -7.55 -20.79 4.13
CA ILE A 122 -8.40 -19.73 3.57
C ILE A 122 -8.49 -19.92 2.05
N SER A 123 -9.72 -20.00 1.51
CA SER A 123 -10.02 -20.17 0.08
C SER A 123 -10.80 -19.01 -0.53
#